data_AF-A0A1B7WAZ2-F1
#
_entry.id   AF-A0A1B7WAZ2-F1
#
_cell.length_a   1.000
_cell.length_b   1.000
_cell.length_c   1.000
_cell.angle_alpha   90.00
_cell.angle_beta   90.00
_cell.angle_gamma   90.00
#
_symmetry.space_group_name_H-M   'P 1'
#
loop_
_entity.id
_entity.type
_entity.pdbx_description
1 polymer ?
#
loop_
_entity_poly.entity_id
_entity_poly.type
_entity_poly.pdbx_seq_one_letter_code
_entity_poly.pdbx_strand_id
1 'polypeptide(L)'
;MIEGYFGDGKQLFFEVELITNDGLNLPVDALFDTGFTGFLAINKQDLDGLNWQFLSNDELVTAKGLKVFDIYLGKVILDNQEYEIPVYVGDKLTEILLGSEWLEFLPLVVNFKAGILTLG
;
A
#
# COMPACT_ATOMS: atom_id res chain seq x y z
N MET A 1 -14.82 6.10 -4.65
CA MET A 1 -13.65 6.48 -5.44
C MET A 1 -12.86 7.52 -4.66
N ILE A 2 -11.57 7.28 -4.41
CA ILE A 2 -10.68 8.24 -3.76
C ILE A 2 -9.91 9.07 -4.78
N GLU A 3 -9.67 10.34 -4.44
CA GLU A 3 -8.81 11.24 -5.20
C GLU A 3 -7.36 11.10 -4.72
N GLY A 4 -6.43 11.05 -5.66
CA GLY A 4 -5.01 11.07 -5.40
C GLY A 4 -4.37 12.39 -5.82
N TYR A 5 -3.07 12.52 -5.56
CA TYR A 5 -2.27 13.65 -6.04
C TYR A 5 -0.98 13.18 -6.71
N PHE A 6 -0.45 14.04 -7.58
CA PHE A 6 0.81 13.78 -8.27
C PHE A 6 1.98 14.35 -7.46
N GLY A 7 2.97 13.50 -7.17
CA GLY A 7 4.24 13.95 -6.62
C GLY A 7 5.11 14.70 -7.65
N ASP A 8 6.18 15.34 -7.20
CA ASP A 8 7.09 16.13 -8.04
C ASP A 8 7.70 15.34 -9.20
N GLY A 9 7.91 14.03 -8.99
CA GLY A 9 8.41 13.08 -9.98
C GLY A 9 7.30 12.37 -10.77
N LYS A 10 6.06 12.88 -10.74
CA LYS A 10 4.85 12.23 -11.30
C LYS A 10 4.47 10.92 -10.62
N GLN A 11 4.93 10.72 -9.38
CA GLN A 11 4.43 9.65 -8.54
C GLN A 11 2.92 9.78 -8.35
N LEU A 12 2.25 8.65 -8.18
CA LEU A 12 0.82 8.59 -7.93
C LEU A 12 0.64 8.34 -6.44
N PHE A 13 0.14 9.32 -5.69
CA PHE A 13 -0.10 9.15 -4.25
C PHE A 13 -1.59 9.12 -3.96
N PHE A 14 -1.95 8.29 -2.99
CA PHE A 14 -3.29 8.20 -2.43
C PHE A 14 -3.19 8.19 -0.90
N GLU A 15 -4.05 8.95 -0.24
CA GLU A 15 -4.24 8.82 1.20
C GLU A 15 -5.04 7.54 1.47
N VAL A 16 -4.52 6.71 2.38
CA VAL A 16 -5.19 5.51 2.91
C VAL A 16 -5.12 5.55 4.43
N GLU A 17 -6.07 4.94 5.12
CA GLU A 17 -5.96 4.80 6.58
C GLU A 17 -5.48 3.39 6.92
N LEU A 18 -4.41 3.29 7.71
CA LEU A 18 -4.03 2.02 8.34
C LEU A 18 -4.74 1.91 9.68
N ILE A 19 -5.30 0.74 9.99
CA ILE A 19 -5.96 0.50 11.27
C ILE A 19 -5.04 -0.35 12.13
N THR A 20 -4.62 0.18 13.28
CA THR A 20 -3.84 -0.59 14.26
C THR A 20 -4.68 -1.70 14.90
N ASN A 21 -4.04 -2.68 15.53
CA ASN A 21 -4.77 -3.77 16.20
C ASN A 21 -5.63 -3.32 17.42
N ASP A 22 -5.38 -2.13 17.98
CA ASP A 22 -6.23 -1.50 19.00
C ASP A 22 -7.31 -0.57 18.41
N GLY A 23 -7.43 -0.50 17.08
CA GLY A 23 -8.52 0.18 16.37
C GLY A 23 -8.28 1.68 16.12
N LEU A 24 -7.04 2.16 16.20
CA LEU A 24 -6.69 3.51 15.83
C LEU A 24 -6.48 3.61 14.32
N ASN A 25 -7.13 4.60 13.70
CA ASN A 25 -6.94 4.91 12.29
C ASN A 25 -5.77 5.89 12.12
N LEU A 26 -4.85 5.55 11.22
CA LEU A 26 -3.66 6.30 10.89
C LEU A 26 -3.69 6.66 9.40
N PRO A 27 -4.09 7.90 9.02
CA PRO A 27 -4.02 8.34 7.64
C PRO A 27 -2.56 8.46 7.19
N VAL A 28 -2.24 7.88 6.04
CA VAL A 28 -0.90 7.88 5.44
C VAL A 28 -0.98 8.07 3.94
N ASP A 29 -0.01 8.79 3.38
CA ASP A 29 0.17 8.86 1.93
C ASP A 29 0.90 7.60 1.45
N ALA A 30 0.25 6.84 0.58
CA ALA A 30 0.80 5.65 -0.05
C ALA A 30 1.15 5.92 -1.52
N LEU A 31 2.34 5.51 -1.93
CA LEU A 31 2.79 5.53 -3.32
C LEU A 31 2.17 4.36 -4.08
N PHE A 32 1.37 4.65 -5.11
CA PHE A 32 0.88 3.61 -6.01
C PHE A 32 2.01 3.12 -6.92
N ASP A 33 2.43 1.88 -6.74
CA ASP A 33 3.50 1.23 -7.51
C ASP A 33 2.94 0.07 -8.34
N THR A 34 2.73 0.32 -9.64
CA THR A 34 2.28 -0.70 -10.59
C THR A 34 3.27 -1.85 -10.79
N GLY A 35 4.54 -1.68 -10.38
CA GLY A 35 5.56 -2.71 -10.41
C GLY A 35 5.53 -3.64 -9.20
N PHE A 36 4.76 -3.31 -8.16
CA PHE A 36 4.55 -4.13 -6.99
C PHE A 36 3.21 -4.86 -7.08
N THR A 37 3.24 -6.19 -7.05
CA THR A 37 2.08 -7.04 -7.30
C THR A 37 1.28 -7.43 -6.05
N GLY A 38 1.61 -6.91 -4.87
CA GLY A 38 0.81 -7.12 -3.65
C GLY A 38 -0.22 -6.02 -3.43
N PHE A 39 -0.99 -6.10 -2.34
CA PHE A 39 -1.89 -5.01 -1.94
C PHE A 39 -1.14 -3.83 -1.32
N LEU A 40 -0.31 -4.11 -0.31
CA LEU A 40 0.40 -3.09 0.46
C LEU A 40 1.80 -3.58 0.83
N ALA A 41 2.77 -2.67 0.83
CA ALA A 41 4.07 -2.91 1.45
C ALA A 41 4.46 -1.74 2.37
N ILE A 42 4.98 -2.06 3.55
CA ILE A 42 5.39 -1.07 4.57
C ILE A 42 6.81 -1.31 5.07
N ASN A 43 7.41 -0.29 5.66
CA ASN A 43 8.68 -0.47 6.34
C ASN A 43 8.46 -1.26 7.65
N LYS A 44 9.41 -2.14 7.98
CA LYS A 44 9.41 -2.87 9.25
C LYS A 44 9.37 -1.95 10.48
N GLN A 45 9.92 -0.74 10.38
CA GLN A 45 9.88 0.24 11.47
C GLN A 45 8.45 0.75 11.75
N ASP A 46 7.60 0.81 10.72
CA ASP A 46 6.22 1.28 10.87
C ASP A 46 5.33 0.19 11.50
N LEU A 47 5.66 -1.09 11.26
CA LEU A 47 4.93 -2.24 11.78
C LEU A 47 4.83 -2.26 13.31
N ASP A 48 5.88 -1.82 14.02
CA ASP A 48 5.95 -1.85 15.48
C ASP A 48 4.78 -1.08 16.13
N GLY A 49 4.30 -0.01 15.49
CA GLY A 49 3.15 0.77 15.94
C GLY A 49 1.78 0.20 15.54
N LEU A 50 1.73 -0.64 14.50
CA LEU A 50 0.50 -1.23 13.99
C LEU A 50 0.09 -2.49 14.76
N ASN A 51 1.08 -3.22 15.27
CA ASN A 51 0.91 -4.46 16.03
C ASN A 51 0.11 -5.53 15.28
N TRP A 52 0.18 -5.55 13.93
CA TRP A 52 -0.54 -6.51 13.09
C TRP A 52 -0.08 -7.95 13.29
N GLN A 53 -0.96 -8.90 12.98
CA GLN A 53 -0.68 -10.32 13.15
C GLN A 53 0.24 -10.84 12.03
N PHE A 54 1.33 -11.51 12.38
CA PHE A 54 2.14 -12.24 11.42
C PHE A 54 1.34 -13.40 10.79
N LEU A 55 1.39 -13.51 9.46
CA LEU A 55 0.74 -14.58 8.70
C LEU A 55 1.73 -15.65 8.24
N SER A 56 2.73 -15.22 7.47
CA SER A 56 3.62 -16.13 6.75
C SER A 56 4.86 -15.39 6.21
N ASN A 57 5.69 -16.13 5.48
CA ASN A 57 6.73 -15.58 4.64
C ASN A 57 6.44 -15.90 3.18
N ASP A 58 6.89 -15.03 2.28
CA ASP A 58 6.75 -15.23 0.84
C ASP A 58 8.00 -14.74 0.09
N GLU A 59 8.28 -15.37 -1.05
CA GLU A 59 9.41 -15.05 -1.91
C GLU A 59 8.95 -14.19 -3.08
N LEU A 60 9.46 -12.95 -3.16
CA LEU A 60 9.22 -12.06 -4.29
C LEU A 60 10.49 -11.89 -5.12
N VAL A 61 10.32 -11.89 -6.44
CA VAL A 61 11.36 -11.46 -7.38
C VAL A 61 11.36 -9.94 -7.44
N THR A 62 12.39 -9.32 -6.87
CA THR A 62 12.58 -7.88 -6.91
C THR A 62 13.58 -7.49 -8.01
N ALA A 63 13.73 -6.20 -8.27
CA ALA A 63 14.79 -5.68 -9.13
C ALA A 63 16.22 -6.05 -8.65
N LYS A 64 16.38 -6.46 -7.38
CA LYS A 64 17.66 -6.93 -6.80
C LYS A 64 17.76 -8.45 -6.71
N GLY A 65 16.84 -9.17 -7.36
CA GLY A 65 16.71 -10.62 -7.29
C GLY A 65 15.66 -11.10 -6.30
N LEU A 66 15.65 -12.40 -6.06
CA LEU A 66 14.74 -13.08 -5.16
C LEU A 66 14.99 -12.63 -3.71
N LYS A 67 13.93 -12.23 -3.00
CA LYS A 67 13.99 -11.86 -1.58
C LYS A 67 12.77 -12.43 -0.85
N VAL A 68 13.00 -12.93 0.36
CA VAL A 68 11.94 -13.33 1.29
C VAL A 68 11.44 -12.10 2.04
N PHE A 69 10.13 -11.97 2.14
CA PHE A 69 9.45 -10.94 2.91
C PHE A 69 8.60 -11.58 4.01
N ASP A 70 8.45 -10.87 5.13
CA ASP A 70 7.44 -11.20 6.13
C ASP A 70 6.09 -10.65 5.64
N ILE A 71 5.02 -11.44 5.79
CA ILE A 71 3.65 -11.03 5.49
C ILE A 71 2.85 -10.95 6.78
N TYR A 72 2.13 -9.85 6.94
CA TYR A 72 1.23 -9.60 8.07
C TYR A 72 -0.20 -9.41 7.58
N LEU A 73 -1.17 -9.67 8.45
CA LEU A 73 -2.58 -9.39 8.23
C LEU A 73 -2.83 -7.93 8.60
N GLY A 74 -2.84 -7.07 7.60
CA GLY A 74 -3.09 -5.64 7.78
C GLY A 74 -4.56 -5.30 7.63
N LYS A 75 -4.96 -4.21 8.28
CA LYS A 75 -6.29 -3.61 8.14
C LYS A 75 -6.16 -2.20 7.60
N VAL A 76 -6.89 -1.90 6.55
CA VAL A 76 -6.84 -0.60 5.87
C VAL A 76 -8.22 -0.09 5.55
N ILE A 77 -8.39 1.23 5.53
CA ILE A 77 -9.57 1.87 4.95
C ILE A 77 -9.15 2.52 3.64
N LEU A 78 -9.87 2.15 2.59
CA LEU A 78 -9.76 2.76 1.27
C LEU A 78 -11.18 3.05 0.79
N ASP A 79 -11.44 4.29 0.38
CA ASP A 79 -12.78 4.74 -0.03
C ASP A 79 -13.89 4.54 1.03
N ASN A 80 -13.55 4.77 2.31
CA ASN A 80 -14.43 4.51 3.46
C ASN A 80 -14.84 3.03 3.63
N GLN A 81 -14.19 2.11 2.93
CA GLN A 81 -14.37 0.68 3.09
C GLN A 81 -13.17 0.07 3.80
N GLU A 82 -13.44 -0.72 4.84
CA GLU A 82 -12.41 -1.48 5.56
C GLU A 82 -12.09 -2.78 4.81
N TYR A 83 -10.79 -3.07 4.71
CA TYR A 83 -10.25 -4.29 4.13
C TYR A 83 -9.26 -4.93 5.09
N GLU A 84 -9.27 -6.25 5.13
CA GLU A 84 -8.25 -7.06 5.76
C GLU A 84 -7.43 -7.74 4.67
N ILE A 85 -6.13 -7.44 4.58
CA ILE A 85 -5.27 -7.78 3.44
C ILE A 85 -3.91 -8.31 3.87
N PRO A 86 -3.23 -9.13 3.04
CA PRO A 86 -1.82 -9.43 3.24
C PRO A 86 -0.97 -8.18 2.96
N VAL A 87 -0.08 -7.86 3.90
CA VAL A 87 0.86 -6.73 3.82
C VAL A 87 2.29 -7.24 3.85
N TYR A 88 3.08 -6.85 2.85
CA TYR A 88 4.50 -7.18 2.76
C TYR A 88 5.33 -6.22 3.61
N VAL A 89 6.24 -6.75 4.43
CA VAL A 89 7.09 -5.94 5.31
C VAL A 89 8.54 -6.03 4.88
N GLY A 90 9.14 -4.86 4.59
CA GLY A 90 10.52 -4.76 4.10
C GLY A 90 11.39 -3.79 4.91
N ASP A 91 12.70 -4.04 4.97
CA ASP A 91 13.63 -3.24 5.80
C ASP A 91 14.08 -1.90 5.20
N LYS A 92 13.75 -1.64 3.93
CA LYS A 92 14.33 -0.51 3.15
C LYS A 92 13.29 0.22 2.29
N LEU A 93 12.03 0.16 2.68
CA LEU A 93 10.97 0.92 2.01
C LEU A 93 10.99 2.35 2.55
N THR A 94 11.05 3.32 1.64
CA THR A 94 11.02 4.76 1.96
C THR A 94 9.59 5.27 2.01
N GLU A 95 8.74 4.77 1.12
CA GLU A 95 7.31 5.03 1.07
C GLU A 95 6.53 3.75 1.40
N ILE A 96 5.31 3.93 1.91
CA ILE A 96 4.30 2.87 1.90
C ILE A 96 3.89 2.67 0.44
N LEU A 97 3.90 1.42 -0.03
CA LEU A 97 3.53 1.08 -1.39
C LEU A 97 2.11 0.54 -1.44
N LEU A 98 1.31 1.07 -2.36
CA LEU A 98 0.00 0.56 -2.75
C LEU A 98 0.16 -0.15 -4.10
N GLY A 99 -0.05 -1.46 -4.16
CA GLY A 99 0.31 -2.26 -5.33
C GLY A 99 -0.83 -2.54 -6.30
N SER A 100 -0.50 -3.22 -7.39
CA SER A 100 -1.41 -3.48 -8.50
C SER A 100 -2.53 -4.47 -8.19
N GLU A 101 -2.44 -5.23 -7.10
CA GLU A 101 -3.47 -6.20 -6.70
C GLU A 101 -4.83 -5.51 -6.48
N TRP A 102 -4.83 -4.24 -6.04
CA TRP A 102 -6.06 -3.45 -5.92
C TRP A 102 -6.81 -3.26 -7.25
N LEU A 103 -6.10 -3.33 -8.38
CA LEU A 103 -6.69 -3.10 -9.70
C LEU A 103 -7.61 -4.24 -10.15
N GLU A 104 -7.60 -5.38 -9.45
CA GLU A 104 -8.60 -6.43 -9.65
C GLU A 104 -10.01 -5.98 -9.20
N PHE A 105 -10.09 -4.97 -8.32
CA PHE A 105 -11.33 -4.52 -7.69
C PHE A 105 -11.63 -3.04 -7.92
N LEU A 106 -10.60 -2.20 -8.05
CA LEU A 106 -10.70 -0.75 -8.07
C LEU A 106 -10.07 -0.18 -9.35
N PRO A 107 -10.84 0.49 -10.22
CA PRO A 107 -10.28 1.08 -11.42
C PRO A 107 -9.36 2.26 -11.07
N LEU A 108 -8.17 2.29 -11.67
CA LEU A 108 -7.24 3.41 -11.60
C LEU A 108 -7.39 4.30 -12.86
N VAL A 109 -7.63 5.59 -12.67
CA VAL A 109 -7.65 6.59 -13.74
C VAL A 109 -6.53 7.58 -13.53
N VAL A 110 -5.66 7.70 -14.54
CA VAL A 110 -4.52 8.63 -14.54
C VAL A 110 -4.56 9.50 -15.78
N ASN A 111 -4.64 10.82 -15.61
CA ASN A 111 -4.53 11.79 -16.69
C ASN A 111 -3.79 13.04 -16.21
N PHE A 112 -2.48 13.08 -16.46
CA PHE A 112 -1.62 14.22 -16.10
C PHE A 112 -2.05 15.54 -16.75
N LYS A 113 -2.53 15.51 -18.00
CA LYS A 113 -2.93 16.73 -18.71
C LYS A 113 -4.19 17.35 -18.10
N ALA A 114 -5.10 16.51 -17.62
CA ALA A 114 -6.33 16.93 -16.97
C ALA A 114 -6.21 17.07 -15.45
N GLY A 115 -5.08 16.67 -14.85
CA GLY A 115 -4.90 16.66 -13.40
C GLY A 115 -5.75 15.60 -12.68
N ILE A 116 -6.13 14.52 -13.36
CA ILE A 116 -7.00 13.48 -12.79
C ILE A 116 -6.14 12.32 -12.29
N LEU A 117 -6.28 11.99 -11.01
CA LEU A 117 -5.79 10.78 -10.39
C LEU A 117 -6.86 10.24 -9.45
N THR A 118 -7.46 9.10 -9.78
CA THR A 118 -8.50 8.48 -8.93
C THR A 118 -8.35 6.97 -8.87
N LEU A 119 -8.74 6.38 -7.75
CA LEU A 119 -8.80 4.94 -7.52
C LEU A 119 -10.17 4.56 -6.94
N GLY A 120 -10.86 3.61 -7.58
CA GLY A 120 -12.15 3.06 -7.12
C GLY A 120 -13.34 3.37 -8.00
#